data_AF-A0AAP3DJP7-F1
#
_entry.id   AF-A0AAP3DJP7-F1
#
_cell.length_a   1.000
_cell.length_b   1.000
_cell.length_c   1.000
_cell.angle_alpha   90.00
_cell.angle_beta   90.00
_cell.angle_gamma   90.00
#
_symmetry.space_group_name_H-M   'P 1'
#
loop_
_entity.id
_entity.type
_entity.pdbx_description
1 polymer ?
#
loop_
_entity_poly.entity_id
_entity_poly.type
_entity_poly.pdbx_seq_one_letter_code
_entity_poly.pdbx_strand_id
1 'polypeptide(L)'
;MKLFKSTVVAMTLVAGLSTFSVGVSASENQQVKPKSVSLQTDTSTQALRMSYELNRLMRETKTREFYVDSKTDVTFTLLQWRGDGKRDGYPKVTYKLMNPNGEISVKEVYGQITTEGDFKITFPNLPPGSYYIHIINNSDFPIHGFGYVEY
;
A
#
# COMPACT_ATOMS: atom_id res chain seq x y z
N MET A 1 53.88 -0.75 29.44
CA MET A 1 52.85 -1.81 29.55
C MET A 1 51.49 -1.17 29.81
N LYS A 2 50.48 -1.59 29.02
CA LYS A 2 49.02 -1.57 29.22
C LYS A 2 48.27 -0.24 29.45
N LEU A 3 47.52 0.09 28.39
CA LEU A 3 46.30 0.92 28.23
C LEU A 3 45.31 0.86 29.39
N PHE A 4 44.54 1.94 29.62
CA PHE A 4 43.08 2.00 29.37
C PHE A 4 42.60 3.46 29.24
N LYS A 5 41.85 3.73 28.16
CA LYS A 5 41.05 4.95 27.94
C LYS A 5 39.64 4.69 28.48
N SER A 6 38.97 5.71 29.02
CA SER A 6 37.51 5.79 28.98
C SER A 6 37.04 7.24 28.85
N THR A 7 36.25 7.44 27.82
CA THR A 7 35.71 8.70 27.31
C THR A 7 34.40 9.05 28.03
N VAL A 8 34.23 10.32 28.40
CA VAL A 8 32.96 10.90 28.85
C VAL A 8 32.23 11.44 27.62
N VAL A 9 30.96 11.09 27.43
CA VAL A 9 30.04 11.90 26.60
C VAL A 9 28.68 11.94 27.28
N ALA A 10 28.25 13.17 27.58
CA ALA A 10 26.98 13.51 28.20
C ALA A 10 25.80 13.33 27.22
N MET A 11 24.69 12.78 27.70
CA MET A 11 23.41 12.79 26.99
C MET A 11 22.66 14.08 27.33
N THR A 12 22.52 14.97 26.35
CA THR A 12 21.64 16.14 26.43
C THR A 12 20.31 15.80 25.76
N LEU A 13 19.23 15.81 26.53
CA LEU A 13 17.86 15.63 26.05
C LEU A 13 17.34 16.97 25.50
N VAL A 14 17.07 17.08 24.19
CA VAL A 14 16.43 18.26 23.60
C VAL A 14 14.98 17.92 23.27
N ALA A 15 14.04 18.52 24.00
CA ALA A 15 12.63 18.54 23.65
C ALA A 15 12.39 19.61 22.57
N GLY A 16 12.09 19.18 21.34
CA GLY A 16 11.71 20.08 20.25
C GLY A 16 10.19 20.24 20.17
N LEU A 17 9.67 21.36 20.68
CA LEU A 17 8.34 21.85 20.35
C LEU A 17 8.29 22.21 18.86
N SER A 18 7.37 21.60 18.11
CA SER A 18 7.03 22.08 16.75
C SER A 18 5.79 22.96 16.84
N THR A 19 5.94 24.24 16.56
CA THR A 19 4.87 25.23 16.47
C THR A 19 4.09 25.03 15.16
N PHE A 20 2.76 25.14 15.21
CA PHE A 20 1.93 25.25 14.01
C PHE A 20 1.84 26.73 13.60
N SER A 21 2.21 27.05 12.37
CA SER A 21 1.86 28.33 11.75
C SER A 21 0.54 28.17 11.00
N VAL A 22 -0.44 28.99 11.38
CA VAL A 22 -1.72 29.09 10.67
C VAL A 22 -1.54 30.06 9.51
N GLY A 23 -1.60 29.56 8.28
CA GLY A 23 -1.67 30.36 7.06
C GLY A 23 -2.97 30.04 6.34
N VAL A 24 -3.82 31.03 6.14
CA VAL A 24 -5.10 30.90 5.42
C VAL A 24 -4.90 31.42 4.00
N SER A 25 -5.11 30.57 2.98
CA SER A 25 -5.50 30.94 1.61
C SER A 25 -5.97 29.68 0.85
N ALA A 26 -6.96 29.82 -0.02
CA ALA A 26 -7.90 28.78 -0.45
C ALA A 26 -7.53 28.00 -1.73
N SER A 27 -8.23 26.86 -1.88
CA SER A 27 -8.49 26.02 -3.08
C SER A 27 -7.60 24.80 -3.38
N GLU A 28 -8.30 23.66 -3.51
CA GLU A 28 -8.05 22.53 -4.41
C GLU A 28 -6.69 21.85 -4.42
N ASN A 29 -6.54 20.86 -3.54
CA ASN A 29 -6.41 19.45 -3.89
C ASN A 29 -5.98 18.74 -2.61
N GLN A 30 -6.88 17.97 -2.00
CA GLN A 30 -6.46 16.98 -1.01
C GLN A 30 -5.76 15.84 -1.77
N GLN A 31 -4.55 16.14 -2.23
CA GLN A 31 -3.55 15.15 -2.57
C GLN A 31 -3.28 14.41 -1.26
N VAL A 32 -3.82 13.20 -1.16
CA VAL A 32 -3.48 12.28 -0.08
C VAL A 32 -1.98 12.04 -0.21
N LYS A 33 -1.22 12.79 0.60
CA LYS A 33 0.22 12.69 0.69
C LYS A 33 0.50 11.24 1.13
N PRO A 34 1.38 10.48 0.44
CA PRO A 34 1.73 9.15 0.90
C PRO A 34 2.22 9.27 2.33
N LYS A 35 1.58 8.55 3.24
CA LYS A 35 2.00 8.48 4.63
C LYS A 35 3.39 7.85 4.62
N SER A 36 4.41 8.63 4.98
CA SER A 36 5.70 8.08 5.39
C SER A 36 5.43 7.16 6.57
N VAL A 37 5.51 5.85 6.33
CA VAL A 37 5.28 4.83 7.35
C VAL A 37 6.37 4.98 8.40
N SER A 38 6.01 5.47 9.57
CA SER A 38 6.87 5.45 10.74
C SER A 38 6.89 4.01 11.25
N LEU A 39 8.06 3.38 11.28
CA LEU A 39 8.27 2.05 11.86
C LEU A 39 8.12 2.15 13.38
N GLN A 40 6.88 2.14 13.87
CA GLN A 40 6.58 1.78 15.25
C GLN A 40 6.21 0.30 15.25
N THR A 41 7.09 -0.47 15.88
CA THR A 41 6.96 -1.91 16.13
C THR A 41 5.76 -2.19 17.02
N ASP A 42 4.60 -2.40 16.40
CA ASP A 42 3.50 -3.13 16.99
C ASP A 42 3.56 -4.60 16.54
N THR A 43 3.27 -5.51 17.46
CA THR A 43 3.49 -6.95 17.35
C THR A 43 2.44 -7.60 16.45
N SER A 44 2.52 -7.33 15.15
CA SER A 44 1.87 -8.07 14.08
C SER A 44 2.89 -8.16 12.95
N THR A 45 3.64 -9.25 12.90
CA THR A 45 4.82 -9.43 12.03
C THR A 45 4.43 -9.73 10.57
N GLN A 46 3.55 -8.94 9.98
CA GLN A 46 3.34 -8.96 8.52
C GLN A 46 4.23 -7.87 7.93
N ALA A 47 5.25 -8.27 7.18
CA ALA A 47 6.16 -7.33 6.55
C ALA A 47 5.53 -6.80 5.25
N LEU A 48 5.70 -5.50 4.97
CA LEU A 48 5.31 -4.92 3.69
C LEU A 48 6.21 -5.46 2.57
N ARG A 49 5.62 -6.05 1.53
CA ARG A 49 6.36 -6.71 0.44
C ARG A 49 6.25 -5.99 -0.90
N MET A 50 5.11 -5.35 -1.14
CA MET A 50 4.85 -4.58 -2.35
C MET A 50 3.75 -3.56 -2.07
N SER A 51 3.83 -2.41 -2.74
CA SER A 51 2.73 -1.46 -2.83
C SER A 51 2.59 -0.94 -4.26
N TYR A 52 1.42 -0.41 -4.57
CA TYR A 52 1.16 0.28 -5.83
C TYR A 52 0.25 1.47 -5.63
N GLU A 53 0.29 2.37 -6.59
CA GLU A 53 -0.66 3.46 -6.75
C GLU A 53 -1.26 3.39 -8.15
N LEU A 54 -2.59 3.54 -8.25
CA LEU A 54 -3.29 3.72 -9.50
C LEU A 54 -3.56 5.21 -9.65
N ASN A 55 -2.81 5.86 -10.52
CA ASN A 55 -3.08 7.22 -10.91
C ASN A 55 -3.84 7.20 -12.24
N ARG A 56 -5.18 7.22 -12.15
CA ARG A 56 -6.09 7.32 -13.29
C ARG A 56 -6.03 6.12 -14.26
N LEU A 57 -6.18 4.91 -13.72
CA LEU A 57 -6.19 3.65 -14.48
C LEU A 57 -7.43 3.54 -15.38
N MET A 58 -7.26 3.53 -16.71
CA MET A 58 -8.36 3.39 -17.67
C MET A 58 -8.66 1.97 -18.14
N ARG A 59 -7.65 1.09 -18.17
CA ARG A 59 -7.78 -0.25 -18.77
C ARG A 59 -7.18 -1.31 -17.87
N GLU A 60 -5.87 -1.40 -17.82
CA GLU A 60 -5.19 -2.39 -17.00
C GLU A 60 -3.76 -1.97 -16.67
N THR A 61 -3.22 -2.56 -15.61
CA THR A 61 -1.83 -2.40 -15.20
C THR A 61 -1.36 -3.65 -14.46
N LYS A 62 -0.05 -3.81 -14.33
CA LYS A 62 0.57 -4.86 -13.52
C LYS A 62 1.38 -4.20 -12.41
N THR A 63 1.28 -4.76 -11.21
CA THR A 63 2.13 -4.32 -10.09
C THR A 63 3.58 -4.76 -10.31
N ARG A 64 4.47 -4.26 -9.45
CA ARG A 64 5.78 -4.91 -9.27
C ARG A 64 5.60 -6.33 -8.74
N GLU A 65 6.57 -7.17 -9.04
CA GLU A 65 6.64 -8.51 -8.49
C GLU A 65 7.00 -8.48 -7.00
N PHE A 66 6.51 -9.46 -6.26
CA PHE A 66 6.91 -9.77 -4.89
C PHE A 66 7.22 -11.26 -4.75
N TYR A 67 8.15 -11.59 -3.86
CA TYR A 67 8.65 -12.95 -3.72
C TYR A 67 8.23 -13.58 -2.39
N VAL A 68 7.44 -14.65 -2.47
CA VAL A 68 7.06 -15.48 -1.32
C VAL A 68 8.18 -16.50 -1.09
N ASP A 69 8.76 -16.50 0.13
CA ASP A 69 9.94 -17.32 0.47
C ASP A 69 9.61 -18.73 0.97
N SER A 70 8.42 -18.88 1.54
CA SER A 70 7.92 -20.06 2.21
C SER A 70 6.41 -20.14 2.02
N LYS A 71 5.82 -21.31 2.23
CA LYS A 71 4.37 -21.45 2.11
C LYS A 71 3.66 -20.60 3.16
N THR A 72 3.04 -19.49 2.75
CA THR A 72 2.47 -18.49 3.68
C THR A 72 1.15 -17.91 3.18
N ASP A 73 0.39 -17.33 4.10
CA ASP A 73 -0.82 -16.58 3.79
C ASP A 73 -0.44 -15.15 3.42
N VAL A 74 -0.85 -14.71 2.23
CA VAL A 74 -0.53 -13.39 1.70
C VAL A 74 -1.77 -12.52 1.74
N THR A 75 -1.70 -11.38 2.44
CA THR A 75 -2.82 -10.44 2.51
C THR A 75 -2.58 -9.26 1.59
N PHE A 76 -3.60 -8.95 0.79
CA PHE A 76 -3.62 -7.84 -0.13
C PHE A 76 -4.69 -6.85 0.30
N THR A 77 -4.26 -5.69 0.78
CA THR A 77 -5.13 -4.56 1.14
C THR A 77 -5.21 -3.60 -0.04
N LEU A 78 -6.42 -3.16 -0.39
CA LEU A 78 -6.64 -2.27 -1.54
C LEU A 78 -7.69 -1.20 -1.26
N LEU A 79 -7.50 -0.06 -1.90
CA LEU A 79 -8.42 1.06 -2.01
C LEU A 79 -8.65 1.35 -3.50
N GLN A 80 -9.88 1.70 -3.86
CA GLN A 80 -10.25 2.09 -5.21
C GLN A 80 -11.35 3.14 -5.19
N TRP A 81 -11.27 4.15 -6.04
CA TRP A 81 -12.32 5.15 -6.21
C TRP A 81 -12.35 5.68 -7.64
N ARG A 82 -13.48 6.28 -8.00
CA ARG A 82 -13.67 6.90 -9.33
C ARG A 82 -12.69 8.06 -9.49
N GLY A 83 -11.96 8.08 -10.61
CA GLY A 83 -10.80 8.94 -10.83
C GLY A 83 -11.00 10.14 -11.77
N ASP A 84 -12.24 10.40 -12.19
CA ASP A 84 -12.61 11.57 -13.02
C ASP A 84 -13.33 12.68 -12.23
N GLY A 85 -13.42 12.56 -10.90
CA GLY A 85 -14.02 13.56 -10.00
C GLY A 85 -15.55 13.56 -9.96
N LYS A 86 -16.22 12.68 -10.71
CA LYS A 86 -17.68 12.55 -10.67
C LYS A 86 -18.13 11.70 -9.47
N ARG A 87 -19.36 11.95 -8.99
CA ARG A 87 -19.91 11.34 -7.76
C ARG A 87 -20.81 10.14 -8.02
N ASP A 88 -21.29 9.98 -9.24
CA ASP A 88 -22.03 8.80 -9.69
C ASP A 88 -21.06 7.68 -10.06
N GLY A 89 -21.56 6.45 -10.23
CA GLY A 89 -20.76 5.33 -10.72
C GLY A 89 -19.86 4.68 -9.66
N TYR A 90 -19.94 3.36 -9.60
CA TYR A 90 -19.12 2.55 -8.71
C TYR A 90 -18.03 1.84 -9.53
N PRO A 91 -16.75 1.95 -9.11
CA PRO A 91 -15.67 1.20 -9.73
C PRO A 91 -15.97 -0.30 -9.81
N LYS A 92 -15.64 -0.91 -10.95
CA LYS A 92 -15.64 -2.35 -11.16
C LYS A 92 -14.24 -2.76 -11.61
N VAL A 93 -13.49 -3.39 -10.72
CA VAL A 93 -12.07 -3.73 -10.95
C VAL A 93 -11.86 -5.22 -10.75
N THR A 94 -11.15 -5.87 -11.66
CA THR A 94 -10.68 -7.24 -11.51
C THR A 94 -9.23 -7.25 -11.06
N TYR A 95 -8.95 -7.88 -9.93
CA TYR A 95 -7.61 -8.14 -9.41
C TYR A 95 -7.27 -9.60 -9.63
N LYS A 96 -6.22 -9.86 -10.40
CA LYS A 96 -5.72 -11.21 -10.67
C LYS A 96 -4.38 -11.42 -10.00
N LEU A 97 -4.26 -12.44 -9.16
CA LEU A 97 -2.97 -12.91 -8.68
C LEU A 97 -2.35 -13.78 -9.78
N MET A 98 -1.15 -13.41 -10.19
CA MET A 98 -0.42 -14.06 -11.28
C MET A 98 0.93 -14.56 -10.77
N ASN A 99 1.41 -15.65 -11.36
CA ASN A 99 2.80 -16.12 -11.23
C ASN A 99 3.34 -16.51 -12.63
N PRO A 100 4.60 -16.97 -12.76
CA PRO A 100 5.15 -17.39 -14.05
C PRO A 100 4.38 -18.54 -14.74
N ASN A 101 3.65 -19.36 -13.97
CA ASN A 101 2.84 -20.45 -14.49
C ASN A 101 1.44 -20.01 -14.94
N GLY A 102 1.03 -18.78 -14.63
CA GLY A 102 -0.23 -18.19 -15.08
C GLY A 102 -1.06 -17.56 -13.97
N GLU A 103 -2.37 -17.52 -14.19
CA GLU A 103 -3.37 -16.98 -13.27
C GLU A 103 -3.62 -17.94 -12.11
N ILE A 104 -3.51 -17.44 -10.88
CA ILE A 104 -3.69 -18.21 -9.65
C ILE A 104 -5.05 -17.92 -9.02
N SER A 105 -5.48 -16.67 -9.07
CA SER A 105 -6.76 -16.27 -8.49
C SER A 105 -7.28 -15.02 -9.16
N VAL A 106 -8.60 -14.88 -9.22
CA VAL A 106 -9.30 -13.71 -9.74
C VAL A 106 -10.29 -13.22 -8.70
N LYS A 107 -10.29 -11.92 -8.44
CA LYS A 107 -11.24 -11.24 -7.56
C LYS A 107 -11.81 -10.03 -8.28
N GLU A 108 -13.12 -10.02 -8.46
CA GLU A 108 -13.83 -8.83 -8.91
C GLU A 108 -14.27 -8.02 -7.70
N VAL A 109 -13.96 -6.73 -7.73
CA VAL A 109 -14.23 -5.79 -6.64
C VAL A 109 -15.10 -4.66 -7.19
N TYR A 110 -16.26 -4.51 -6.56
CA TYR A 110 -17.28 -3.55 -6.93
C TYR A 110 -17.40 -2.51 -5.82
N GLY A 111 -17.47 -1.23 -6.18
CA GLY A 111 -17.70 -0.15 -5.22
C GLY A 111 -16.50 0.78 -5.02
N GLN A 112 -16.75 1.84 -4.26
CA GLN A 112 -15.68 2.72 -3.78
C GLN A 112 -15.18 2.17 -2.44
N ILE A 113 -13.86 2.07 -2.32
CA ILE A 113 -13.13 1.67 -1.13
C ILE A 113 -12.14 2.78 -0.85
N THR A 114 -12.50 3.67 0.07
CA THR A 114 -11.71 4.87 0.39
C THR A 114 -11.04 4.79 1.75
N THR A 115 -11.42 3.82 2.57
CA THR A 115 -10.85 3.61 3.90
C THR A 115 -9.91 2.41 3.85
N GLU A 116 -8.71 2.58 4.39
CA GLU A 116 -7.75 1.50 4.51
C GLU A 116 -8.26 0.42 5.46
N GLY A 117 -8.16 -0.85 5.02
CA GLY A 117 -8.61 -2.00 5.79
C GLY A 117 -10.06 -2.43 5.54
N ASP A 118 -10.89 -1.62 4.90
CA ASP A 118 -12.29 -1.98 4.55
C ASP A 118 -12.35 -3.16 3.58
N PHE A 119 -11.32 -3.31 2.74
CA PHE A 119 -11.23 -4.43 1.81
C PHE A 119 -9.85 -5.07 1.83
N LYS A 120 -9.86 -6.37 2.09
CA LYS A 120 -8.67 -7.24 2.09
C LYS A 120 -8.98 -8.52 1.33
N ILE A 121 -8.01 -8.98 0.57
CA ILE A 121 -8.02 -10.30 -0.06
C ILE A 121 -6.88 -11.09 0.57
N THR A 122 -7.19 -12.21 1.22
CA THR A 122 -6.17 -13.14 1.70
C THR A 122 -6.06 -14.33 0.76
N PHE A 123 -4.84 -14.59 0.30
CA PHE A 123 -4.48 -15.76 -0.49
C PHE A 123 -3.79 -16.76 0.44
N PRO A 124 -4.49 -17.83 0.87
CA PRO A 124 -3.92 -18.75 1.83
C PRO A 124 -2.87 -19.64 1.17
N ASN A 125 -1.84 -19.99 1.94
CA ASN A 125 -0.92 -21.09 1.63
C ASN A 125 -0.23 -20.96 0.26
N LEU A 126 0.13 -19.74 -0.18
CA LEU A 126 0.83 -19.52 -1.43
C LEU A 126 2.21 -20.18 -1.37
N PRO A 127 2.57 -21.07 -2.32
CA PRO A 127 3.88 -21.68 -2.35
C PRO A 127 4.98 -20.63 -2.65
N PRO A 128 6.25 -20.95 -2.33
CA PRO A 128 7.37 -20.08 -2.68
C PRO A 128 7.39 -19.74 -4.17
N GLY A 129 7.67 -18.49 -4.52
CA GLY A 129 7.70 -18.04 -5.90
C GLY A 129 7.55 -16.53 -6.08
N SER A 130 7.73 -16.08 -7.31
CA SER A 130 7.44 -14.70 -7.71
C SER A 130 5.97 -14.55 -8.09
N TYR A 131 5.35 -13.47 -7.62
CA TYR A 131 3.95 -13.15 -7.85
C TYR A 131 3.79 -11.67 -8.21
N TYR A 132 2.75 -11.35 -8.95
CA TYR A 132 2.31 -9.97 -9.16
C TYR A 132 0.78 -9.90 -9.25
N ILE A 133 0.23 -8.70 -9.11
CA ILE A 133 -1.20 -8.45 -9.29
C ILE A 133 -1.41 -7.79 -10.66
N HIS A 134 -2.24 -8.41 -11.50
CA HIS A 134 -2.76 -7.80 -12.73
C HIS A 134 -4.12 -7.18 -12.41
N ILE A 135 -4.21 -5.87 -12.60
CA ILE A 135 -5.37 -5.06 -12.23
C ILE A 135 -6.04 -4.61 -13.52
N ILE A 136 -7.32 -4.93 -13.68
CA ILE A 136 -8.12 -4.60 -14.87
C ILE A 136 -9.30 -3.75 -14.43
N ASN A 137 -9.39 -2.54 -14.96
CA ASN A 137 -10.53 -1.66 -14.82
C ASN A 137 -11.61 -2.05 -15.85
N ASN A 138 -12.75 -2.52 -15.37
CA ASN A 138 -13.91 -2.84 -16.18
C ASN A 138 -14.96 -1.71 -16.20
N SER A 139 -14.71 -0.60 -15.50
CA SER A 139 -15.52 0.62 -15.61
C SER A 139 -15.21 1.36 -16.91
N ASP A 140 -16.15 2.20 -17.32
CA ASP A 140 -16.01 3.12 -18.47
C ASP A 140 -15.32 4.45 -18.10
N PHE A 141 -14.89 4.60 -16.84
CA PHE A 141 -14.19 5.76 -16.29
C PHE A 141 -12.87 5.36 -15.62
N PRO A 142 -11.91 6.29 -15.45
CA PRO A 142 -10.65 5.98 -14.81
C PRO A 142 -10.82 5.68 -13.32
N ILE A 143 -9.95 4.81 -12.79
CA ILE A 143 -9.88 4.47 -11.36
C ILE A 143 -8.61 5.04 -10.75
N HIS A 144 -8.77 5.68 -9.60
CA HIS A 144 -7.68 5.92 -8.67
C HIS A 144 -7.67 4.85 -7.59
N GLY A 145 -6.53 4.61 -6.99
CA GLY A 145 -6.42 3.56 -5.99
C GLY A 145 -5.02 3.45 -5.42
N PHE A 146 -4.95 2.70 -4.34
CA PHE A 146 -3.71 2.34 -3.67
C PHE A 146 -3.87 0.91 -3.16
N GLY A 147 -2.78 0.19 -3.02
CA GLY A 147 -2.82 -1.12 -2.37
C GLY A 147 -1.45 -1.62 -2.02
N TYR A 148 -1.43 -2.61 -1.15
CA TYR A 148 -0.20 -3.22 -0.68
C TYR A 148 -0.39 -4.68 -0.28
N VAL A 149 0.70 -5.41 -0.34
CA VAL A 149 0.82 -6.81 0.05
C VAL A 149 1.67 -6.91 1.29
N GLU A 150 1.15 -7.64 2.28
CA GLU A 150 1.79 -7.89 3.58
C GLU A 150 1.78 -9.39 3.94
N TYR A 151 2.91 -9.88 4.47
CA TYR A 151 3.09 -11.20 5.11
C TYR A 151 4.48 -11.37 5.76
#